data_AF-A0A7R9ZSL9-F1
#
_entry.id   AF-A0A7R9ZSL9-F1
#
_cell.length_a   1.000
_cell.length_b   1.000
_cell.length_c   1.000
_cell.angle_alpha   90.00
_cell.angle_beta   90.00
_cell.angle_gamma   90.00
#
_symmetry.space_group_name_H-M   'P 1'
#
loop_
_entity.id
_entity.type
_entity.pdbx_description
1 polymer ?
#
loop_
_entity_poly.entity_id
_entity_poly.type
_entity_poly.pdbx_seq_one_letter_code
_entity_poly.pdbx_strand_id
1 'polypeptide(L)'
;CFGSRLGSPESYPEFRTTSTDLRHHHRHCQATPLPKTKHPYHYDTNTMSSADVETGEAAPLTGGEAVPADEEGMLKPMPEGGSITEKAVAGTAAISVIVNVVSLILNAIVLNPIFLVSSLLGVAAGPFAAFQEQKITQAKALAETNEKFSEEVDHLKNENVRLTTQLESLGSSVKSLKKSKDSLQKLQTAKGAALDELQNQLEESKKIYAGMQKNLQGDILQNLISMALACDDDGDMMLDDDEIDQLIINLEGVQGVQLKEDSIRKMIVDNGRSLDAIMGIAKKMMESGDDDSGGGLFTFFEPEDEEE
;
A
#
# COMPACT_ATOMS: atom_id res chain seq x y z
N CYS A 1 20.36 -18.18 -66.57
CA CYS A 1 20.34 -17.70 -67.97
C CYS A 1 18.98 -17.07 -68.25
N PHE A 2 19.02 -15.76 -68.57
CA PHE A 2 18.06 -14.88 -69.23
C PHE A 2 16.56 -15.22 -69.34
N GLY A 3 15.73 -14.22 -69.00
CA GLY A 3 14.34 -14.15 -69.47
C GLY A 3 13.52 -13.01 -68.86
N SER A 4 13.85 -11.75 -69.21
CA SER A 4 13.11 -10.53 -68.85
C SER A 4 11.67 -10.52 -69.41
N ARG A 5 10.71 -9.98 -68.64
CA ARG A 5 9.48 -9.37 -69.20
C ARG A 5 9.06 -8.13 -68.41
N LEU A 6 9.05 -7.02 -69.14
CA LEU A 6 8.44 -5.73 -68.84
C LEU A 6 6.91 -5.82 -68.95
N GLY A 7 6.18 -4.99 -68.19
CA GLY A 7 4.74 -4.81 -68.36
C GLY A 7 4.12 -3.81 -67.37
N SER A 8 4.27 -2.53 -67.70
CA SER A 8 3.42 -1.33 -67.51
C SER A 8 2.42 -1.15 -66.33
N PRO A 9 2.15 0.12 -65.95
CA PRO A 9 1.48 0.51 -64.70
C PRO A 9 -0.05 0.61 -64.85
N GLU A 10 -0.77 0.16 -63.82
CA GLU A 10 -2.23 0.28 -63.71
C GLU A 10 -2.63 1.50 -62.87
N SER A 11 -3.69 2.12 -63.35
CA SER A 11 -4.30 3.40 -63.00
C SER A 11 -4.94 3.47 -61.61
N TYR A 12 -4.84 4.65 -61.00
CA TYR A 12 -5.61 5.08 -59.83
C TYR A 12 -7.12 5.22 -60.15
N PRO A 13 -8.02 4.86 -59.21
CA PRO A 13 -9.39 5.36 -59.21
C PRO A 13 -9.62 6.51 -58.20
N GLU A 14 -10.36 7.50 -58.69
CA GLU A 14 -10.95 8.64 -57.97
C GLU A 14 -11.77 8.19 -56.75
N PHE A 15 -11.56 8.83 -55.60
CA PHE A 15 -12.50 8.77 -54.47
C PHE A 15 -13.40 10.01 -54.48
N ARG A 16 -14.63 9.83 -54.98
CA ARG A 16 -15.74 10.79 -54.83
C ARG A 16 -16.25 10.78 -53.39
N THR A 17 -16.32 11.97 -52.82
CA THR A 17 -17.01 12.27 -51.57
C THR A 17 -18.52 12.19 -51.78
N THR A 18 -19.22 11.49 -50.89
CA THR A 18 -20.65 11.72 -50.66
C THR A 18 -20.88 11.92 -49.18
N SER A 19 -21.20 13.17 -48.86
CA SER A 19 -21.73 13.65 -47.59
C SER A 19 -23.19 13.21 -47.49
N THR A 20 -23.52 12.49 -46.42
CA THR A 20 -24.90 12.22 -46.01
C THR A 20 -25.01 12.33 -44.49
N ASP A 21 -25.39 13.53 -44.06
CA ASP A 21 -26.60 13.78 -43.27
C ASP A 21 -26.87 12.80 -42.10
N LEU A 22 -26.33 13.11 -40.91
CA LEU A 22 -26.70 12.46 -39.65
C LEU A 22 -27.57 13.40 -38.80
N ARG A 23 -28.85 13.48 -39.15
CA ARG A 23 -29.90 14.11 -38.32
C ARG A 23 -30.39 13.15 -37.23
N HIS A 24 -30.41 13.68 -36.02
CA HIS A 24 -31.37 13.43 -34.94
C HIS A 24 -31.69 11.96 -34.56
N HIS A 25 -31.10 11.52 -33.44
CA HIS A 25 -31.79 10.66 -32.50
C HIS A 25 -31.49 11.06 -31.04
N HIS A 26 -32.22 12.05 -30.56
CA HIS A 26 -32.42 12.24 -29.12
C HIS A 26 -33.45 11.19 -28.67
N ARG A 27 -33.00 10.07 -28.10
CA ARG A 27 -33.86 9.19 -27.32
C ARG A 27 -33.65 9.45 -25.84
N HIS A 28 -34.77 9.76 -25.18
CA HIS A 28 -34.91 9.86 -23.74
C HIS A 28 -34.40 8.59 -23.04
N CYS A 29 -33.35 8.75 -22.23
CA CYS A 29 -33.03 7.80 -21.17
C CYS A 29 -33.99 8.04 -20.00
N GLN A 30 -35.04 7.23 -19.90
CA GLN A 30 -35.84 7.14 -18.69
C GLN A 30 -35.07 6.33 -17.65
N ALA A 31 -34.73 6.98 -16.53
CA ALA A 31 -34.08 6.36 -15.39
C ALA A 31 -35.06 5.41 -14.68
N THR A 32 -34.75 4.11 -14.68
CA THR A 32 -35.39 3.14 -13.79
C THR A 32 -34.85 3.31 -12.36
N PRO A 33 -35.71 3.40 -11.32
CA PRO A 33 -35.25 3.48 -9.94
C PRO A 33 -34.69 2.12 -9.47
N LEU A 34 -33.44 2.13 -9.00
CA LEU A 34 -32.78 0.96 -8.41
C LEU A 34 -33.43 0.58 -7.06
N PRO A 35 -33.55 -0.73 -6.76
CA PRO A 35 -34.05 -1.19 -5.47
C PRO A 35 -33.05 -0.89 -4.34
N LYS A 36 -33.56 -0.32 -3.25
CA LYS A 36 -32.83 -0.06 -2.00
C LYS A 36 -32.47 -1.38 -1.32
N THR A 37 -31.25 -1.88 -1.54
CA THR A 37 -30.67 -2.94 -0.70
C THR A 37 -30.08 -2.30 0.56
N LYS A 38 -30.71 -2.57 1.71
CA LYS A 38 -30.12 -2.30 3.03
C LYS A 38 -29.01 -3.32 3.26
N HIS A 39 -27.75 -2.88 3.21
CA HIS A 39 -26.62 -3.63 3.77
C HIS A 39 -26.27 -3.06 5.14
N PRO A 40 -26.29 -3.84 6.23
CA PRO A 40 -25.69 -3.47 7.50
C PRO A 40 -24.37 -4.23 7.64
N TYR A 41 -23.27 -3.64 7.17
CA TYR A 41 -21.94 -3.99 7.66
C TYR A 41 -21.15 -2.70 7.81
N HIS A 42 -21.18 -2.16 9.02
CA HIS A 42 -20.15 -1.25 9.50
C HIS A 42 -18.86 -2.08 9.59
N TYR A 43 -17.92 -1.79 8.69
CA TYR A 43 -16.52 -2.08 8.96
C TYR A 43 -15.92 -0.79 9.49
N ASP A 44 -15.58 -0.80 10.79
CA ASP A 44 -14.71 0.20 11.36
C ASP A 44 -13.36 0.09 10.64
N THR A 45 -13.14 0.99 9.69
CA THR A 45 -11.82 1.24 9.12
C THR A 45 -11.01 1.92 10.20
N ASN A 46 -10.33 1.11 11.00
CA ASN A 46 -9.17 1.56 11.76
C ASN A 46 -8.16 2.05 10.71
N THR A 47 -8.11 3.36 10.50
CA THR A 47 -7.08 4.05 9.74
C THR A 47 -5.77 3.83 10.47
N MET A 48 -5.04 2.77 10.12
CA MET A 48 -3.62 2.71 10.40
C MET A 48 -2.96 3.81 9.59
N SER A 49 -2.71 4.93 10.27
CA SER A 49 -1.89 6.04 9.81
C SER A 49 -0.55 5.47 9.33
N SER A 50 -0.30 5.61 8.03
CA SER A 50 0.92 5.17 7.36
C SER A 50 2.05 6.20 7.47
N ALA A 51 2.12 6.93 8.58
CA ALA A 51 3.03 8.06 8.76
C ALA A 51 4.39 7.69 9.40
N ASP A 52 4.60 6.47 9.87
CA ASP A 52 5.81 6.10 10.62
C ASP A 52 6.65 4.99 9.94
N VAL A 53 7.05 5.20 8.68
CA VAL A 53 7.95 4.28 7.94
C VAL A 53 9.23 4.99 7.46
N GLU A 54 9.66 6.06 8.13
CA GLU A 54 10.96 6.68 7.86
C GLU A 54 11.65 7.14 9.15
N THR A 55 12.13 6.18 9.94
CA THR A 55 13.29 6.39 10.81
C THR A 55 13.98 5.05 11.03
N GLY A 56 15.13 4.89 10.38
CA GLY A 56 15.98 3.71 10.49
C GLY A 56 16.68 3.63 11.84
N GLU A 57 15.93 3.40 12.91
CA GLU A 57 16.46 2.93 14.18
C GLU A 57 16.25 1.41 14.27
N ALA A 58 17.37 0.69 14.32
CA ALA A 58 17.39 -0.73 14.57
C ALA A 58 16.75 -1.02 15.94
N ALA A 59 15.49 -1.45 15.93
CA ALA A 59 14.83 -1.95 17.11
C ALA A 59 15.61 -3.17 17.67
N PRO A 60 15.95 -3.19 18.96
CA PRO A 60 16.54 -4.37 19.58
C PRO A 60 15.48 -5.46 19.63
N LEU A 61 15.75 -6.57 18.94
CA LEU A 61 15.04 -7.84 19.09
C LEU A 61 15.05 -8.26 20.56
N THR A 62 14.04 -7.85 21.31
CA THR A 62 13.78 -8.29 22.68
C THR A 62 12.29 -8.56 22.81
N GLY A 63 11.96 -9.73 23.37
CA GLY A 63 10.59 -10.15 23.60
C GLY A 63 10.20 -11.48 22.98
N GLY A 64 11.17 -12.36 22.68
CA GLY A 64 10.88 -13.80 22.67
C GLY A 64 10.55 -14.19 24.10
N GLU A 65 9.26 -14.33 24.39
CA GLU A 65 8.75 -14.94 25.61
C GLU A 65 9.46 -16.27 25.78
N ALA A 66 10.20 -16.40 26.88
CA ALA A 66 10.92 -17.61 27.21
C ALA A 66 9.90 -18.72 27.40
N VAL A 67 9.66 -19.47 26.33
CA VAL A 67 9.09 -20.81 26.41
C VAL A 67 10.04 -21.55 27.37
N PRO A 68 9.57 -21.96 28.56
CA PRO A 68 10.41 -22.71 29.46
C PRO A 68 10.91 -23.92 28.68
N ALA A 69 12.23 -24.11 28.65
CA ALA A 69 12.84 -25.31 28.10
C ALA A 69 12.39 -26.49 28.96
N ASP A 70 11.22 -27.03 28.64
CA ASP A 70 10.82 -28.37 28.97
C ASP A 70 11.77 -29.31 28.22
N GLU A 71 12.72 -29.83 29.00
CA GLU A 71 13.59 -30.95 28.67
C GLU A 71 12.78 -32.22 28.33
N GLU A 72 12.09 -32.23 27.19
CA GLU A 72 11.52 -33.44 26.62
C GLU A 72 12.57 -34.15 25.78
N GLY A 73 13.54 -34.77 26.47
CA GLY A 73 14.59 -35.55 25.81
C GLY A 73 15.47 -36.39 26.73
N MET A 74 15.34 -36.26 28.04
CA MET A 74 15.91 -37.22 28.98
C MET A 74 14.82 -38.16 29.48
N LEU A 75 14.92 -39.42 29.01
CA LEU A 75 14.20 -40.56 29.56
C LEU A 75 14.20 -40.45 31.09
N LYS A 76 13.03 -40.21 31.69
CA LYS A 76 12.87 -40.18 33.15
C LYS A 76 13.53 -41.45 33.71
N PRO A 77 14.45 -41.34 34.67
CA PRO A 77 15.04 -42.51 35.29
C PRO A 77 13.89 -43.38 35.82
N MET A 78 13.93 -44.67 35.49
CA MET A 78 12.98 -45.64 36.04
C MET A 78 12.89 -45.40 37.55
N PRO A 79 11.68 -45.27 38.12
CA PRO A 79 11.53 -45.09 39.55
C PRO A 79 12.22 -46.24 40.27
N GLU A 80 13.30 -45.95 41.01
CA GLU A 80 14.01 -46.88 41.92
C GLU A 80 13.14 -47.33 43.12
N GLY A 81 11.82 -47.17 43.01
CA GLY A 81 10.83 -47.69 43.94
C GLY A 81 10.29 -48.99 43.38
N GLY A 82 10.96 -50.11 43.70
CA GLY A 82 10.60 -51.46 43.28
C GLY A 82 9.09 -51.68 43.30
N SER A 83 8.56 -51.97 42.11
CA SER A 83 7.15 -52.22 41.85
C SER A 83 6.60 -53.14 42.94
N ILE A 84 5.35 -52.92 43.37
CA ILE A 84 4.68 -53.78 44.35
C ILE A 84 4.76 -55.26 43.89
N THR A 85 4.83 -55.49 42.58
CA THR A 85 5.07 -56.82 41.98
C THR A 85 6.47 -57.35 42.27
N GLU A 86 7.51 -56.53 42.23
CA GLU A 86 8.88 -56.93 42.55
C GLU A 86 9.05 -57.26 44.04
N LYS A 87 8.43 -56.49 44.93
CA LYS A 87 8.40 -56.80 46.37
C LYS A 87 7.60 -58.08 46.66
N ALA A 88 6.50 -58.30 45.96
CA ALA A 88 5.71 -59.53 46.08
C ALA A 88 6.49 -60.76 45.57
N VAL A 89 7.21 -60.62 44.45
CA VAL A 89 8.05 -61.68 43.87
C VAL A 89 9.28 -61.95 44.74
N ALA A 90 9.94 -60.92 45.27
CA ALA A 90 11.03 -61.10 46.22
C ALA A 90 10.56 -61.78 47.51
N GLY A 91 9.37 -61.41 47.99
CA GLY A 91 8.73 -62.04 49.15
C GLY A 91 8.41 -63.52 48.93
N THR A 92 7.81 -63.88 47.79
CA THR A 92 7.50 -65.28 47.46
C THR A 92 8.76 -66.11 47.22
N ALA A 93 9.79 -65.52 46.60
CA ALA A 93 11.08 -66.18 46.43
C ALA A 93 11.72 -66.52 47.80
N ALA A 94 11.74 -65.58 48.75
CA ALA A 94 12.28 -65.80 50.09
C ALA A 94 11.53 -66.93 50.83
N ILE A 95 10.19 -66.95 50.73
CA ILE A 95 9.37 -68.01 51.33
C ILE A 95 9.69 -69.38 50.69
N SER A 96 9.88 -69.44 49.37
CA SER A 96 10.19 -70.71 48.69
C SER A 96 11.55 -71.30 49.10
N VAL A 97 12.55 -70.45 49.35
CA VAL A 97 13.85 -70.89 49.87
C VAL A 97 13.71 -71.47 51.27
N ILE A 98 12.96 -70.80 52.16
CA ILE A 98 12.70 -71.30 53.53
C ILE A 98 11.97 -72.64 53.48
N VAL A 99 10.94 -72.78 52.65
CA VAL A 99 10.19 -74.03 52.49
C VAL A 99 11.08 -75.15 51.95
N ASN A 100 11.97 -74.87 50.99
CA ASN A 100 12.92 -75.86 50.47
C ASN A 100 13.94 -76.32 51.53
N VAL A 101 14.44 -75.40 52.37
CA VAL A 101 15.36 -75.74 53.47
C VAL A 101 14.64 -76.59 54.53
N VAL A 102 13.42 -76.21 54.92
CA VAL A 102 12.61 -76.99 55.87
C VAL A 102 12.28 -78.38 55.29
N SER A 103 11.97 -78.44 54.00
CA SER A 103 11.68 -79.72 53.34
C SER A 103 12.92 -80.61 53.18
N LEU A 104 14.13 -80.05 53.04
CA LEU A 104 15.39 -80.80 53.06
C LEU A 104 15.66 -81.41 54.43
N ILE A 105 15.40 -80.66 55.51
CA ILE A 105 15.58 -81.14 56.88
C ILE A 105 14.58 -82.26 57.20
N LEU A 106 13.31 -82.12 56.77
CA LEU A 106 12.29 -83.14 56.98
C LEU A 106 12.48 -84.39 56.08
N ASN A 107 12.93 -84.24 54.83
CA ASN A 107 13.20 -85.37 53.94
C ASN A 107 14.54 -86.08 54.19
N ALA A 108 15.49 -85.46 54.88
CA ALA A 108 16.72 -86.16 55.32
C ALA A 108 16.41 -87.36 56.23
N ILE A 109 15.21 -87.42 56.82
CA ILE A 109 14.73 -88.52 57.66
C ILE A 109 14.03 -89.62 56.83
N VAL A 110 13.52 -89.30 55.63
CA VAL A 110 12.76 -90.23 54.79
C VAL A 110 13.36 -90.27 53.37
N LEU A 111 14.25 -91.22 53.11
CA LEU A 111 14.98 -91.44 51.86
C LEU A 111 14.05 -91.78 50.65
N ASN A 112 13.35 -90.79 50.08
CA ASN A 112 12.55 -90.96 48.86
C ASN A 112 13.14 -90.18 47.66
N PRO A 113 13.62 -90.86 46.60
CA PRO A 113 14.33 -90.24 45.47
C PRO A 113 13.45 -89.35 44.57
N ILE A 114 12.13 -89.51 44.61
CA ILE A 114 11.18 -88.73 43.77
C ILE A 114 11.21 -87.24 44.14
N PHE A 115 11.43 -86.91 45.42
CA PHE A 115 11.44 -85.53 45.87
C PHE A 115 12.65 -84.74 45.35
N LEU A 116 13.80 -85.39 45.26
CA LEU A 116 15.06 -84.77 44.83
C LEU A 116 14.97 -84.28 43.37
N VAL A 117 14.29 -85.06 42.51
CA VAL A 117 14.03 -84.65 41.12
C VAL A 117 13.09 -83.45 41.05
N SER A 118 12.04 -83.42 41.88
CA SER A 118 11.09 -82.29 41.89
C SER A 118 11.74 -80.99 42.38
N SER A 119 12.64 -81.05 43.37
CA SER A 119 13.36 -79.88 43.85
C SER A 119 14.33 -79.32 42.82
N LEU A 120 14.99 -80.19 42.04
CA LEU A 120 15.96 -79.76 41.03
C LEU A 120 15.25 -79.09 39.84
N LEU A 121 14.06 -79.57 39.47
CA LEU A 121 13.22 -78.94 38.44
C LEU A 121 12.71 -77.56 38.87
N GLY A 122 12.35 -77.40 40.15
CA GLY A 122 11.91 -76.12 40.73
C GLY A 122 12.99 -75.04 40.65
N VAL A 123 14.26 -75.40 40.90
CA VAL A 123 15.39 -74.47 40.79
C VAL A 123 15.63 -74.02 39.34
N ALA A 124 15.36 -74.87 38.35
CA ALA A 124 15.50 -74.52 36.93
C ALA A 124 14.33 -73.68 36.39
N ALA A 125 13.13 -73.84 36.96
CA ALA A 125 11.93 -73.11 36.52
C ALA A 125 12.02 -71.60 36.80
N GLY A 126 12.64 -71.20 37.92
CA GLY A 126 12.79 -69.78 38.30
C GLY A 126 13.54 -68.94 37.26
N PRO A 127 14.78 -69.31 36.89
CA PRO A 127 15.53 -68.62 35.84
C PRO A 127 14.82 -68.63 34.48
N PHE A 128 14.13 -69.73 34.13
CA PHE A 128 13.42 -69.85 32.87
C PHE A 128 12.21 -68.90 32.79
N ALA A 129 11.47 -68.73 33.90
CA ALA A 129 10.39 -67.76 33.99
C ALA A 129 10.91 -66.32 33.92
N ALA A 130 12.00 -66.00 34.63
CA ALA A 130 12.64 -64.69 34.58
C ALA A 130 13.11 -64.31 33.16
N PHE A 131 13.65 -65.27 32.40
CA PHE A 131 14.03 -65.06 31.00
C PHE A 131 12.82 -64.79 30.08
N GLN A 132 11.67 -65.41 30.35
CA GLN A 132 10.45 -65.16 29.57
C GLN A 132 9.85 -63.77 29.87
N GLU A 133 9.86 -63.34 31.13
CA GLU A 133 9.41 -62.00 31.51
C GLU A 133 10.25 -60.91 30.83
N GLN A 134 11.57 -61.11 30.69
CA GLN A 134 12.42 -60.17 29.96
C GLN A 134 12.01 -60.02 28.48
N LYS A 135 11.66 -61.12 27.81
CA LYS A 135 11.24 -61.07 26.39
C LYS A 135 9.90 -60.38 26.20
N ILE A 136 8.93 -60.63 27.10
CA ILE A 136 7.63 -59.95 27.06
C ILE A 136 7.81 -58.44 27.33
N THR A 137 8.71 -58.09 28.26
CA THR A 137 9.01 -56.69 28.59
C THR A 137 9.67 -55.97 27.41
N GLN A 138 10.64 -56.60 26.74
CA GLN A 138 11.27 -56.03 25.54
C GLN A 138 10.29 -55.88 24.38
N ALA A 139 9.41 -56.85 24.16
CA ALA A 139 8.38 -56.76 23.12
C ALA A 139 7.37 -55.63 23.41
N LYS A 140 6.97 -55.46 24.67
CA LYS A 140 6.10 -54.37 25.09
C LYS A 140 6.78 -53.00 24.95
N ALA A 141 8.04 -52.91 25.34
CA ALA A 141 8.82 -51.68 25.16
C ALA A 141 8.96 -51.32 23.67
N LEU A 142 9.23 -52.29 22.81
CA LEU A 142 9.30 -52.07 21.35
C LEU A 142 7.96 -51.64 20.75
N ALA A 143 6.84 -52.22 21.21
CA ALA A 143 5.52 -51.83 20.75
C ALA A 143 5.19 -50.37 21.15
N GLU A 144 5.49 -49.99 22.38
CA GLU A 144 5.31 -48.61 22.86
C GLU A 144 6.20 -47.62 22.10
N THR A 145 7.46 -47.99 21.81
CA THR A 145 8.36 -47.17 21.00
C THR A 145 7.87 -47.02 19.56
N ASN A 146 7.27 -48.06 18.97
CA ASN A 146 6.74 -47.99 17.62
C ASN A 146 5.48 -47.12 17.51
N GLU A 147 4.63 -47.14 18.55
CA GLU A 147 3.48 -46.25 18.63
C GLU A 147 3.92 -44.77 18.72
N LYS A 148 4.90 -44.47 19.57
CA LYS A 148 5.49 -43.11 19.67
C LYS A 148 6.16 -42.67 18.38
N PHE A 149 6.90 -43.55 17.70
CA PHE A 149 7.47 -43.23 16.39
C PHE A 149 6.38 -42.95 15.34
N SER A 150 5.27 -43.70 15.35
CA SER A 150 4.16 -43.43 14.44
C SER A 150 3.53 -42.06 14.72
N GLU A 151 3.41 -41.69 16.00
CA GLU A 151 2.90 -40.38 16.42
C GLU A 151 3.85 -39.24 16.00
N GLU A 152 5.15 -39.41 16.18
CA GLU A 152 6.16 -38.44 15.71
C GLU A 152 6.17 -38.30 14.18
N VAL A 153 6.03 -39.41 13.44
CA VAL A 153 5.94 -39.39 11.98
C VAL A 153 4.68 -38.67 11.52
N ASP A 154 3.54 -38.92 12.16
CA ASP A 154 2.29 -38.21 11.85
C ASP A 154 2.39 -36.71 12.21
N HIS A 155 3.07 -36.37 13.30
CA HIS A 155 3.37 -34.99 13.66
C HIS A 155 4.24 -34.30 12.58
N LEU A 156 5.36 -34.90 12.19
CA LEU A 156 6.25 -34.37 11.15
C LEU A 156 5.57 -34.28 9.78
N LYS A 157 4.65 -35.19 9.47
CA LYS A 157 3.84 -35.14 8.27
C LYS A 157 2.86 -33.97 8.31
N ASN A 158 2.21 -33.73 9.45
CA ASN A 158 1.35 -32.57 9.64
C ASN A 158 2.13 -31.25 9.56
N GLU A 159 3.35 -31.21 10.10
CA GLU A 159 4.23 -30.05 9.97
C GLU A 159 4.64 -29.78 8.52
N ASN A 160 4.98 -30.83 7.75
CA ASN A 160 5.27 -30.68 6.32
C ASN A 160 4.07 -30.18 5.51
N VAL A 161 2.86 -30.65 5.82
CA VAL A 161 1.62 -30.14 5.20
C VAL A 161 1.46 -28.66 5.54
N ARG A 162 1.64 -28.27 6.82
CA ARG A 162 1.56 -26.86 7.24
C ARG A 162 2.57 -25.97 6.52
N LEU A 163 3.82 -26.41 6.42
CA LEU A 163 4.88 -25.68 5.72
C LEU A 163 4.56 -25.55 4.22
N THR A 164 4.01 -26.59 3.60
CA THR A 164 3.58 -26.55 2.19
C THR A 164 2.45 -25.53 1.97
N THR A 165 1.47 -25.49 2.89
CA THR A 165 0.41 -24.47 2.86
C THR A 165 0.95 -23.05 3.05
N GLN A 166 1.95 -22.86 3.92
CA GLN A 166 2.62 -21.56 4.07
C GLN A 166 3.38 -21.16 2.80
N LEU A 167 4.04 -22.10 2.13
CA LEU A 167 4.72 -21.87 0.85
C LEU A 167 3.74 -21.49 -0.27
N GLU A 168 2.56 -22.13 -0.30
CA GLU A 168 1.48 -21.77 -1.21
C GLU A 168 0.93 -20.36 -0.92
N SER A 169 0.79 -20.01 0.36
CA SER A 169 0.39 -18.67 0.79
C SER A 169 1.42 -17.61 0.37
N LEU A 170 2.73 -17.90 0.50
CA LEU A 170 3.81 -17.04 0.01
C LEU A 170 3.75 -16.89 -1.53
N GLY A 171 3.47 -17.98 -2.24
CA GLY A 171 3.25 -17.95 -3.70
C GLY A 171 2.08 -17.05 -4.10
N SER A 172 1.02 -17.01 -3.30
CA SER A 172 -0.12 -16.10 -3.50
C SER A 172 0.25 -14.63 -3.27
N SER A 173 1.04 -14.35 -2.23
CA SER A 173 1.54 -13.01 -1.92
C SER A 173 2.48 -12.48 -3.00
N VAL A 174 3.36 -13.33 -3.55
CA VAL A 174 4.22 -12.98 -4.69
C VAL A 174 3.41 -12.69 -5.95
N LYS A 175 2.34 -13.45 -6.22
CA LYS A 175 1.41 -13.15 -7.34
C LYS A 175 0.70 -11.80 -7.14
N SER A 176 0.29 -11.48 -5.91
CA SER A 176 -0.33 -10.19 -5.58
C SER A 176 0.65 -9.02 -5.77
N LEU A 177 1.89 -9.17 -5.30
CA LEU A 177 2.96 -8.18 -5.50
C LEU A 177 3.27 -7.97 -6.99
N LYS A 178 3.30 -9.03 -7.79
CA LYS A 178 3.47 -8.93 -9.25
C LYS A 178 2.31 -8.16 -9.90
N LYS A 179 1.06 -8.43 -9.50
CA LYS A 179 -0.12 -7.70 -10.00
C LYS A 179 -0.11 -6.22 -9.59
N SER A 180 0.38 -5.91 -8.38
CA SER A 180 0.56 -4.53 -7.92
C SER A 180 1.64 -3.80 -8.73
N LYS A 181 2.78 -4.45 -8.99
CA LYS A 181 3.84 -3.94 -9.88
C LYS A 181 3.33 -3.67 -11.29
N ASP A 182 2.58 -4.59 -11.89
CA ASP A 182 2.01 -4.42 -13.23
C ASP A 182 1.01 -3.24 -13.26
N SER A 183 0.27 -3.03 -12.17
CA SER A 183 -0.68 -1.92 -12.03
C SER A 183 0.04 -0.57 -11.87
N LEU A 184 1.11 -0.54 -11.06
CA LEU A 184 1.98 0.62 -10.89
C LEU A 184 2.72 0.98 -12.18
N GLN A 185 3.19 -0.02 -12.94
CA GLN A 185 3.83 0.21 -14.22
C GLN A 185 2.84 0.80 -15.25
N LYS A 186 1.61 0.27 -15.30
CA LYS A 186 0.53 0.86 -16.12
C LYS A 186 0.18 2.28 -15.69
N LEU A 187 0.14 2.54 -14.39
CA LEU A 187 -0.06 3.89 -13.84
C LEU A 187 1.10 4.83 -14.19
N GLN A 188 2.35 4.37 -14.16
CA GLN A 188 3.51 5.17 -14.52
C GLN A 188 3.51 5.51 -16.02
N THR A 189 3.13 4.56 -16.88
CA THR A 189 2.96 4.82 -18.32
C THR A 189 1.79 5.76 -18.60
N ALA A 190 0.68 5.61 -17.87
CA ALA A 190 -0.48 6.51 -17.97
C ALA A 190 -0.20 7.92 -17.40
N LYS A 191 0.59 8.03 -16.32
CA LYS A 191 1.00 9.30 -15.71
C LYS A 191 1.98 10.08 -16.59
N GLY A 192 2.83 9.42 -17.39
CA GLY A 192 3.66 10.10 -18.39
C GLY A 192 2.80 10.79 -19.45
N ALA A 193 1.84 10.07 -20.04
CA ALA A 193 0.93 10.63 -21.05
C ALA A 193 -0.04 11.68 -20.46
N ALA A 194 -0.48 11.51 -19.21
CA ALA A 194 -1.34 12.47 -18.53
C ALA A 194 -0.58 13.73 -18.06
N LEU A 195 0.73 13.64 -17.79
CA LEU A 195 1.56 14.81 -17.48
C LEU A 195 1.78 15.68 -18.70
N ASP A 196 2.01 15.09 -19.87
CA ASP A 196 2.14 15.85 -21.12
C ASP A 196 0.82 16.57 -21.46
N GLU A 197 -0.32 15.91 -21.25
CA GLU A 197 -1.65 16.52 -21.43
C GLU A 197 -1.90 17.65 -20.41
N LEU A 198 -1.55 17.44 -19.13
CA LEU A 198 -1.69 18.47 -18.10
C LEU A 198 -0.77 19.67 -18.38
N GLN A 199 0.45 19.43 -18.85
CA GLN A 199 1.38 20.48 -19.25
C GLN A 199 0.82 21.29 -20.42
N ASN A 200 0.26 20.63 -21.43
CA ASN A 200 -0.40 21.30 -22.55
C ASN A 200 -1.61 22.12 -22.09
N GLN A 201 -2.43 21.60 -21.18
CA GLN A 201 -3.59 22.32 -20.63
C GLN A 201 -3.18 23.54 -19.79
N LEU A 202 -2.09 23.44 -19.03
CA LEU A 202 -1.53 24.56 -18.28
C LEU A 202 -0.95 25.63 -19.22
N GLU A 203 -0.24 25.22 -20.28
CA GLU A 203 0.30 26.14 -21.27
C GLU A 203 -0.82 26.86 -22.06
N GLU A 204 -1.88 26.12 -22.43
CA GLU A 204 -3.07 26.69 -23.05
C GLU A 204 -3.79 27.66 -22.10
N SER A 205 -3.95 27.29 -20.83
CA SER A 205 -4.54 28.17 -19.81
C SER A 205 -3.72 29.44 -19.65
N LYS A 206 -2.38 29.34 -19.55
CA LYS A 206 -1.48 30.50 -19.48
C LYS A 206 -1.64 31.43 -20.68
N LYS A 207 -1.80 30.86 -21.88
CA LYS A 207 -2.04 31.63 -23.10
C LYS A 207 -3.40 32.34 -23.08
N ILE A 208 -4.45 31.69 -22.54
CA ILE A 208 -5.78 32.30 -22.34
C ILE A 208 -5.69 33.45 -21.35
N TYR A 209 -5.01 33.28 -20.21
CA TYR A 209 -4.80 34.35 -19.22
C TYR A 209 -4.04 35.54 -19.82
N ALA A 210 -2.98 35.30 -20.59
CA ALA A 210 -2.27 36.37 -21.30
C ALA A 210 -3.17 37.10 -22.32
N GLY A 211 -4.09 36.38 -22.96
CA GLY A 211 -5.10 36.98 -23.84
C GLY A 211 -6.13 37.83 -23.06
N MET A 212 -6.63 37.33 -21.94
CA MET A 212 -7.56 38.07 -21.08
C MET A 212 -6.93 39.32 -20.47
N GLN A 213 -5.67 39.24 -20.05
CA GLN A 213 -4.93 40.40 -19.52
C GLN A 213 -4.79 41.50 -20.58
N LYS A 214 -4.50 41.15 -21.85
CA LYS A 214 -4.45 42.11 -22.95
C LYS A 214 -5.81 42.75 -23.24
N ASN A 215 -6.89 41.96 -23.18
CA ASN A 215 -8.24 42.48 -23.34
C ASN A 215 -8.61 43.43 -22.20
N LEU A 216 -8.31 43.06 -20.94
CA LEU A 216 -8.54 43.92 -19.77
C LEU A 216 -7.74 45.22 -19.86
N GLN A 217 -6.49 45.16 -20.30
CA GLN A 217 -5.66 46.36 -20.54
C GLN A 217 -6.27 47.26 -21.62
N GLY A 218 -6.80 46.67 -22.69
CA GLY A 218 -7.51 47.40 -23.75
C GLY A 218 -8.78 48.10 -23.23
N ASP A 219 -9.56 47.40 -22.41
CA ASP A 219 -10.77 47.96 -21.79
C ASP A 219 -10.43 49.11 -20.82
N ILE A 220 -9.39 48.95 -19.98
CA ILE A 220 -8.90 50.02 -19.10
C ILE A 220 -8.41 51.22 -19.91
N LEU A 221 -7.63 50.99 -20.97
CA LEU A 221 -7.15 52.04 -21.87
C LEU A 221 -8.31 52.82 -22.49
N GLN A 222 -9.31 52.11 -23.03
CA GLN A 222 -10.47 52.73 -23.64
C GLN A 222 -11.27 53.56 -22.62
N ASN A 223 -11.45 53.02 -21.41
CA ASN A 223 -12.15 53.71 -20.33
C ASN A 223 -11.37 54.97 -19.89
N LEU A 224 -10.05 54.88 -19.78
CA LEU A 224 -9.17 55.98 -19.39
C LEU A 224 -9.16 57.09 -20.45
N ILE A 225 -9.13 56.77 -21.74
CA ILE A 225 -9.28 57.76 -22.82
C ILE A 225 -10.68 58.40 -22.78
N SER A 226 -11.72 57.60 -22.59
CA SER A 226 -13.10 58.11 -22.54
C SER A 226 -13.33 59.03 -21.34
N MET A 227 -12.72 58.72 -20.19
CA MET A 227 -12.75 59.56 -19.00
C MET A 227 -11.92 60.84 -19.18
N ALA A 228 -10.73 60.76 -19.78
CA ALA A 228 -9.92 61.95 -20.08
C ALA A 228 -10.67 62.92 -21.00
N LEU A 229 -11.31 62.40 -22.06
CA LEU A 229 -12.15 63.19 -22.96
C LEU A 229 -13.43 63.73 -22.30
N ALA A 230 -13.91 63.10 -21.22
CA ALA A 230 -15.08 63.56 -20.50
C ALA A 230 -14.76 64.59 -19.40
N CYS A 231 -13.49 64.66 -18.96
CA CYS A 231 -13.02 65.65 -17.99
C CYS A 231 -12.55 66.96 -18.66
N ASP A 232 -12.18 66.91 -19.95
CA ASP A 232 -11.86 68.07 -20.77
C ASP A 232 -13.15 68.87 -21.06
N ASP A 233 -13.42 69.88 -20.22
CA ASP A 233 -14.64 70.69 -20.29
C ASP A 233 -14.55 71.77 -21.37
N ASP A 234 -13.34 72.25 -21.69
CA ASP A 234 -13.10 73.38 -22.58
C ASP A 234 -12.72 72.99 -24.02
N GLY A 235 -12.35 71.72 -24.23
CA GLY A 235 -12.06 71.11 -25.52
C GLY A 235 -10.68 71.47 -26.07
N ASP A 236 -9.75 71.94 -25.23
CA ASP A 236 -8.41 72.32 -25.64
C ASP A 236 -7.41 71.13 -25.68
N MET A 237 -7.86 69.94 -25.24
CA MET A 237 -7.08 68.69 -25.18
C MET A 237 -5.86 68.75 -24.24
N MET A 238 -5.81 69.76 -23.37
CA MET A 238 -4.91 69.88 -22.24
C MET A 238 -5.73 69.69 -20.97
N LEU A 239 -5.09 69.15 -19.93
CA LEU A 239 -5.75 68.95 -18.65
C LEU A 239 -5.21 69.91 -17.62
N ASP A 240 -6.10 70.74 -17.09
CA ASP A 240 -5.83 71.60 -15.95
C ASP A 240 -5.76 70.79 -14.65
N ASP A 241 -5.18 71.38 -13.59
CA ASP A 241 -4.95 70.67 -12.33
C ASP A 241 -6.27 70.17 -11.70
N ASP A 242 -7.38 70.91 -11.87
CA ASP A 242 -8.71 70.51 -11.40
C ASP A 242 -9.30 69.34 -12.23
N GLU A 243 -9.03 69.29 -13.54
CA GLU A 243 -9.48 68.21 -14.42
C GLU A 243 -8.67 66.93 -14.20
N ILE A 244 -7.37 67.06 -13.87
CA ILE A 244 -6.52 65.95 -13.45
C ILE A 244 -7.07 65.32 -12.15
N ASP A 245 -7.51 66.15 -11.19
CA ASP A 245 -8.12 65.66 -9.94
C ASP A 245 -9.40 64.87 -10.22
N GLN A 246 -10.27 65.39 -11.08
CA GLN A 246 -11.49 64.70 -11.49
C GLN A 246 -11.20 63.39 -12.22
N LEU A 247 -10.21 63.38 -13.12
CA LEU A 247 -9.77 62.18 -13.82
C LEU A 247 -9.29 61.10 -12.84
N ILE A 248 -8.52 61.47 -11.81
CA ILE A 248 -8.03 60.55 -10.78
C ILE A 248 -9.21 59.95 -9.99
N ILE A 249 -10.15 60.78 -9.52
CA ILE A 249 -11.35 60.33 -8.79
C ILE A 249 -12.19 59.37 -9.66
N ASN A 250 -12.36 59.69 -10.95
CA ASN A 250 -13.11 58.85 -11.87
C ASN A 250 -12.41 57.52 -12.14
N LEU A 251 -11.07 57.52 -12.21
CA LEU A 251 -10.27 56.31 -12.38
C LEU A 251 -10.33 55.40 -11.15
N GLU A 252 -10.34 55.94 -9.93
CA GLU A 252 -10.51 55.16 -8.69
C GLU A 252 -11.88 54.46 -8.61
N GLY A 253 -12.89 55.02 -9.28
CA GLY A 253 -14.22 54.41 -9.39
C GLY A 253 -14.25 53.13 -10.25
N VAL A 254 -13.21 52.86 -11.04
CA VAL A 254 -13.14 51.66 -11.88
C VAL A 254 -12.77 50.43 -11.03
N GLN A 255 -13.71 49.49 -10.91
CA GLN A 255 -13.51 48.27 -10.13
C GLN A 255 -12.31 47.45 -10.62
N GLY A 256 -11.44 47.05 -9.68
CA GLY A 256 -10.33 46.11 -9.94
C GLY A 256 -8.98 46.74 -10.26
N VAL A 257 -8.84 48.07 -10.10
CA VAL A 257 -7.63 48.80 -10.47
C VAL A 257 -7.16 49.67 -9.29
N GLN A 258 -6.00 49.36 -8.70
CA GLN A 258 -5.38 50.23 -7.69
C GLN A 258 -4.44 51.22 -8.36
N LEU A 259 -4.78 52.51 -8.24
CA LEU A 259 -4.02 53.61 -8.84
C LEU A 259 -3.06 54.20 -7.81
N LYS A 260 -1.81 54.43 -8.22
CA LYS A 260 -0.89 55.29 -7.48
C LYS A 260 -1.11 56.73 -7.93
N GLU A 261 -2.04 57.42 -7.28
CA GLU A 261 -2.44 58.80 -7.60
C GLU A 261 -1.25 59.72 -7.87
N ASP A 262 -0.29 59.75 -6.94
CA ASP A 262 0.92 60.58 -7.02
C ASP A 262 1.76 60.30 -8.27
N SER A 263 1.85 59.03 -8.67
CA SER A 263 2.64 58.63 -9.84
C SER A 263 1.96 59.04 -11.15
N ILE A 264 0.63 58.96 -11.20
CA ILE A 264 -0.17 59.36 -12.37
C ILE A 264 -0.15 60.87 -12.51
N ARG A 265 -0.44 61.61 -11.43
CA ARG A 265 -0.37 63.07 -11.42
C ARG A 265 1.00 63.55 -11.90
N LYS A 266 2.07 62.99 -11.34
CA LYS A 266 3.44 63.34 -11.75
C LYS A 266 3.69 63.04 -13.23
N MET A 267 3.27 61.88 -13.73
CA MET A 267 3.47 61.54 -15.13
C MET A 267 2.66 62.39 -16.10
N ILE A 268 1.45 62.82 -15.74
CA ILE A 268 0.65 63.73 -16.57
C ILE A 268 1.34 65.10 -16.65
N VAL A 269 1.80 65.63 -15.51
CA VAL A 269 2.50 66.93 -15.45
C VAL A 269 3.83 66.87 -16.19
N ASP A 270 4.64 65.82 -15.98
CA ASP A 270 5.98 65.68 -16.59
C ASP A 270 5.90 65.54 -18.13
N ASN A 271 4.83 64.95 -18.66
CA ASN A 271 4.63 64.76 -20.10
C ASN A 271 3.84 65.90 -20.77
N GLY A 272 3.62 67.02 -20.08
CA GLY A 272 3.08 68.24 -20.67
C GLY A 272 1.55 68.34 -20.67
N ARG A 273 0.86 67.59 -19.79
CA ARG A 273 -0.59 67.68 -19.54
C ARG A 273 -1.52 67.45 -20.74
N SER A 274 -1.01 66.97 -21.87
CA SER A 274 -1.81 66.73 -23.06
C SER A 274 -2.48 65.35 -23.05
N LEU A 275 -3.54 65.17 -23.83
CA LEU A 275 -4.12 63.84 -24.08
C LEU A 275 -3.09 62.84 -24.64
N ASP A 276 -2.10 63.32 -25.40
CA ASP A 276 -0.98 62.50 -25.90
C ASP A 276 -0.12 61.96 -24.76
N ALA A 277 0.05 62.71 -23.67
CA ALA A 277 0.74 62.25 -22.46
C ALA A 277 0.01 61.08 -21.81
N ILE A 278 -1.33 61.16 -21.74
CA ILE A 278 -2.18 60.10 -21.21
C ILE A 278 -2.06 58.84 -22.07
N MET A 279 -2.10 58.99 -23.40
CA MET A 279 -1.91 57.88 -24.31
C MET A 279 -0.49 57.29 -24.20
N GLY A 280 0.52 58.11 -23.92
CA GLY A 280 1.89 57.70 -23.62
C GLY A 280 2.00 56.89 -22.32
N ILE A 281 1.32 57.32 -21.25
CA ILE A 281 1.23 56.59 -19.98
C ILE A 281 0.56 55.24 -20.22
N ALA A 282 -0.58 55.24 -20.91
CA ALA A 282 -1.33 54.02 -21.14
C ALA A 282 -0.63 53.05 -22.10
N LYS A 283 0.14 53.56 -23.07
CA LYS A 283 1.05 52.75 -23.89
C LYS A 283 2.16 52.14 -23.04
N LYS A 284 2.77 52.93 -22.15
CA LYS A 284 3.81 52.45 -21.23
C LYS A 284 3.24 51.37 -20.29
N MET A 285 1.97 51.48 -19.88
CA MET A 285 1.27 50.45 -19.11
C MET A 285 1.13 49.13 -19.87
N MET A 286 0.81 49.18 -21.18
CA MET A 286 0.72 47.98 -22.03
C MET A 286 2.09 47.34 -22.27
N GLU A 287 3.15 48.14 -22.36
CA GLU A 287 4.52 47.66 -22.58
C GLU A 287 5.18 47.09 -21.32
N SER A 288 4.81 47.58 -20.13
CA SER A 288 5.37 47.11 -18.84
C SER A 288 4.90 45.73 -18.37
N GLY A 289 4.05 45.02 -19.15
CA GLY A 289 3.55 43.69 -18.79
C GLY A 289 4.54 42.54 -18.93
N ASP A 290 5.69 42.75 -19.58
CA ASP A 290 6.69 41.70 -19.84
C ASP A 290 7.97 41.83 -18.98
N ASP A 291 8.13 42.93 -18.23
CA ASP A 291 9.29 43.18 -17.39
C ASP A 291 8.94 43.00 -15.90
N ASP A 292 9.35 41.87 -15.31
CA ASP A 292 9.20 41.46 -13.89
C ASP A 292 9.81 42.45 -12.84
N SER A 293 10.21 43.65 -13.26
CA SER A 293 10.91 44.62 -12.44
C SER A 293 9.95 45.54 -11.69
N GLY A 294 9.14 44.99 -10.77
CA GLY A 294 8.59 45.61 -9.54
C GLY A 294 8.03 47.05 -9.54
N GLY A 295 7.86 47.69 -10.69
CA GLY A 295 7.60 49.12 -10.85
C GLY A 295 6.25 49.41 -11.51
N GLY A 296 5.36 48.42 -11.53
CA GLY A 296 4.02 48.56 -12.09
C GLY A 296 3.28 49.76 -11.50
N LEU A 297 2.76 50.62 -12.39
CA LEU A 297 1.88 51.74 -12.06
C LEU A 297 0.54 51.26 -11.46
N PHE A 298 0.17 50.03 -11.80
CA PHE A 298 -1.02 49.34 -11.34
C PHE A 298 -0.62 47.98 -10.76
N THR A 299 -1.14 47.70 -9.58
CA THR A 299 -1.17 46.34 -9.03
C THR A 299 -2.58 45.82 -9.29
N PHE A 300 -2.68 44.79 -10.13
CA PHE A 300 -3.94 44.05 -10.25
C PHE A 300 -4.16 43.31 -8.94
N PHE A 301 -5.41 43.23 -8.50
CA PHE A 301 -5.78 42.47 -7.32
C PHE A 301 -5.48 41.00 -7.61
N GLU A 302 -4.38 40.47 -7.06
CA GLU A 302 -4.25 39.03 -6.89
C GLU A 302 -5.24 38.67 -5.78
N PRO A 303 -6.24 37.81 -6.04
CA PRO A 303 -7.02 37.26 -4.95
C PRO A 303 -6.01 36.58 -4.03
N GLU A 304 -5.91 37.05 -2.79
CA GLU A 304 -5.10 36.37 -1.79
C GLU A 304 -5.56 34.92 -1.77
N ASP A 305 -4.66 34.00 -2.14
CA ASP A 305 -4.91 32.58 -1.99
C ASP A 305 -5.20 32.36 -0.51
N GLU A 306 -6.48 32.15 -0.18
CA GLU A 306 -6.91 31.75 1.15
C GLU A 306 -6.25 30.39 1.43
N GLU A 307 -5.08 30.43 2.07
CA GLU A 307 -4.43 29.26 2.65
C GLU A 307 -5.36 28.71 3.75
N GLU A 308 -6.18 27.70 3.40
CA GLU A 308 -6.85 26.80 4.36
C GLU A 308 -5.93 25.67 4.85
#